data_AF-A0A516Q1L0-F1
#
_entry.id   AF-A0A516Q1L0-F1
#
_cell.length_a   1.000
_cell.length_b   1.000
_cell.length_c   1.000
_cell.angle_alpha   90.00
_cell.angle_beta   90.00
_cell.angle_gamma   90.00
#
_symmetry.space_group_name_H-M   'P 1'
#
loop_
_entity.id
_entity.type
_entity.pdbx_description
1 polymer ?
#
loop_
_entity_poly.entity_id
_entity_poly.type
_entity_poly.pdbx_seq_one_letter_code
_entity_poly.pdbx_strand_id
1 'polypeptide(L)' 'MSEPTAAPEPPHTGELAVDQALESLPGLASSPLDEHHDRLARVHEELHRALNAEHSADQGGA' A
#
# COMPACT_ATOMS: atom_id res chain seq x y z
N MET A 1 -31.44 -8.58 -7.03
CA MET A 1 -30.47 -9.39 -6.28
C MET A 1 -29.20 -8.56 -6.22
N SER A 2 -28.87 -7.95 -5.08
CA SER A 2 -27.59 -7.25 -4.94
C SER A 2 -26.53 -8.31 -4.68
N GLU A 3 -25.67 -8.58 -5.66
CA GLU A 3 -24.49 -9.42 -5.44
C GLU A 3 -23.58 -8.68 -4.44
N PRO A 4 -23.08 -9.35 -3.38
CA PRO A 4 -22.05 -8.77 -2.55
C PRO A 4 -20.80 -8.67 -3.44
N THR A 5 -20.51 -7.48 -3.96
CA THR A 5 -19.21 -7.22 -4.57
C THR A 5 -18.18 -7.37 -3.46
N ALA A 6 -17.54 -8.54 -3.40
CA ALA A 6 -16.42 -8.75 -2.51
C ALA A 6 -15.40 -7.68 -2.84
N ALA A 7 -14.99 -6.89 -1.83
CA ALA A 7 -13.92 -5.93 -2.03
C ALA A 7 -12.70 -6.70 -2.59
N PRO A 8 -12.07 -6.22 -3.67
CA PRO A 8 -10.92 -6.91 -4.24
C PRO A 8 -9.85 -7.05 -3.17
N GLU A 9 -9.32 -8.27 -3.01
CA GLU A 9 -8.19 -8.51 -2.11
C GLU A 9 -6.99 -7.69 -2.59
N PRO A 10 -6.19 -7.14 -1.66
CA PRO A 10 -4.98 -6.41 -2.03
C PRO A 10 -4.04 -7.33 -2.83
N PRO A 11 -3.36 -6.81 -3.87
CA PRO A 11 -2.47 -7.62 -4.68
C PRO A 11 -1.26 -8.05 -3.85
N HIS A 12 -0.89 -9.33 -3.95
CA HIS A 12 0.32 -9.87 -3.35
C HIS A 12 1.50 -9.72 -4.31
N THR A 13 2.50 -8.97 -3.89
CA THR A 13 3.67 -8.61 -4.69
C THR A 13 4.88 -9.50 -4.41
N GLY A 14 4.87 -10.24 -3.30
CA GLY A 14 5.99 -11.06 -2.82
C GLY A 14 7.01 -10.25 -2.01
N GLU A 15 6.90 -8.92 -2.01
CA GLU A 15 7.70 -8.02 -1.22
C GLU A 15 6.97 -7.66 0.07
N LEU A 16 7.45 -8.19 1.19
CA LEU A 16 6.80 -8.07 2.51
C LEU A 16 6.50 -6.62 2.91
N ALA A 17 7.38 -5.67 2.54
CA ALA A 17 7.19 -4.25 2.84
C ALA A 17 6.11 -3.60 1.94
N VAL A 18 6.01 -4.02 0.69
CA VAL A 18 4.99 -3.55 -0.25
C VAL A 18 3.63 -4.14 0.12
N ASP A 19 3.58 -5.43 0.44
CA ASP A 19 2.36 -6.12 0.84
C ASP A 19 1.75 -5.50 2.11
N GLN A 20 2.56 -5.21 3.14
CA GLN A 20 2.11 -4.54 4.36
C GLN A 20 1.53 -3.13 4.09
N ALA A 21 2.13 -2.37 3.17
CA ALA A 21 1.60 -1.06 2.80
C ALA A 21 0.23 -1.18 2.10
N LEU A 22 0.04 -2.20 1.27
CA LEU A 22 -1.20 -2.45 0.54
C LEU A 22 -2.32 -2.99 1.45
N GLU A 23 -2.00 -3.73 2.51
CA GLU A 23 -2.97 -4.19 3.53
C GLU A 23 -3.70 -3.04 4.25
N SER A 24 -3.16 -1.81 4.18
CA SER A 24 -3.77 -0.63 4.80
C SER A 24 -4.80 0.08 3.92
N LEU A 25 -4.92 -0.29 2.64
CA LEU A 25 -5.84 0.31 1.67
C LEU A 25 -7.31 -0.18 1.76
N PRO A 26 -7.61 -1.44 2.12
CA PRO A 26 -8.98 -1.88 2.35
C PRO A 26 -9.74 -0.99 3.35
N GLY A 27 -11.01 -0.72 3.05
CA GLY A 27 -11.87 0.12 3.88
C GLY A 27 -11.64 1.63 3.74
N LEU A 28 -10.69 2.05 2.90
CA LEU A 28 -10.52 3.47 2.56
C LEU A 28 -11.84 4.05 2.05
N ALA A 29 -12.50 3.42 1.08
CA ALA A 29 -13.79 3.89 0.53
C ALA A 29 -14.91 4.13 1.58
N SER A 30 -14.82 3.52 2.76
CA SER A 30 -15.81 3.68 3.85
C SER A 30 -15.40 4.69 4.92
N SER A 31 -14.19 5.25 4.85
CA SER A 31 -13.67 6.24 5.80
C SER A 31 -14.08 7.67 5.39
N PRO A 32 -14.17 8.63 6.33
CA PRO A 32 -14.38 10.04 6.00
C PRO A 32 -13.22 10.61 5.18
N LEU A 33 -13.50 11.64 4.37
CA LEU A 33 -12.58 12.14 3.34
C LEU A 33 -11.29 12.76 3.90
N ASP A 34 -11.34 13.38 5.08
CA ASP A 34 -10.13 13.84 5.78
C ASP A 34 -9.19 12.67 6.12
N GLU A 35 -9.75 11.55 6.59
CA GLU A 35 -8.98 10.35 6.90
C GLU A 35 -8.47 9.62 5.63
N HIS A 36 -9.09 9.86 4.46
CA HIS A 36 -8.58 9.33 3.18
C HIS A 36 -7.23 9.88 2.85
N HIS A 37 -7.07 11.20 2.95
CA HIS A 37 -5.84 11.86 2.54
C HIS A 37 -4.67 11.46 3.43
N ASP A 38 -4.86 11.42 4.74
CA ASP A 38 -3.81 10.99 5.68
C ASP A 38 -3.41 9.53 5.44
N ARG A 39 -4.39 8.65 5.23
CA ARG A 39 -4.12 7.24 4.97
C ARG A 39 -3.43 7.02 3.63
N LEU A 40 -3.87 7.72 2.57
CA LEU A 40 -3.22 7.65 1.26
C LEU A 40 -1.80 8.20 1.29
N ALA A 41 -1.57 9.32 1.99
CA ALA A 41 -0.24 9.89 2.15
C ALA A 41 0.70 8.89 2.83
N ARG A 42 0.25 8.26 3.93
CA ARG A 42 1.03 7.28 4.67
C ARG A 42 1.37 6.03 3.83
N VAL A 43 0.38 5.46 3.15
CA VAL A 43 0.60 4.29 2.28
C VAL A 43 1.55 4.64 1.13
N HIS A 44 1.43 5.85 0.56
CA HIS A 44 2.34 6.31 -0.49
C HIS A 44 3.78 6.45 0.03
N GLU A 45 3.99 7.01 1.22
CA GLU A 45 5.33 7.09 1.83
C GLU A 45 5.93 5.71 2.12
N GLU A 46 5.13 4.77 2.64
CA GLU A 46 5.56 3.41 2.93
C GLU A 46 5.95 2.66 1.64
N LEU A 47 5.12 2.77 0.59
CA LEU A 47 5.44 2.22 -0.74
C LEU A 47 6.69 2.87 -1.33
N HIS A 48 6.79 4.19 -1.28
CA HIS A 48 7.95 4.90 -1.80
C HIS A 48 9.23 4.47 -1.07
N ARG A 49 9.16 4.31 0.26
CA ARG A 49 10.28 3.81 1.04
C ARG A 49 10.64 2.37 0.68
N ALA A 50 9.66 1.47 0.56
CA ALA A 50 9.89 0.07 0.19
C ALA A 50 10.58 -0.03 -1.17
N LEU A 51 10.04 0.65 -2.19
CA LEU A 51 10.56 0.62 -3.56
C LEU A 51 11.94 1.28 -3.71
N ASN A 52 12.28 2.28 -2.90
CA ASN A 52 13.60 2.92 -2.94
C ASN A 52 14.64 2.26 -2.02
N ALA A 53 14.21 1.50 -1.00
CA ALA A 53 15.12 0.76 -0.13
C ALA A 53 15.85 -0.35 -0.90
N GLU A 54 15.13 -1.06 -1.80
CA GLU A 54 15.74 -2.08 -2.66
C GLU A 54 16.75 -1.50 -3.65
N HIS A 55 16.50 -0.30 -4.19
CA HIS A 55 17.45 0.38 -5.09
C HIS A 55 18.72 0.90 -4.40
N SER A 56 18.68 1.09 -3.08
CA SER A 56 19.81 1.63 -2.31
C SER A 56 20.83 0.56 -1.93
N ALA A 57 20.42 -0.72 -1.89
CA ALA A 57 21.32 -1.84 -1.59
C ALA A 57 22.20 -2.24 -2.78
N ASP A 58 21.78 -1.95 -4.02
CA ASP A 58 22.51 -2.33 -5.24
C ASP A 58 23.56 -1.26 -5.67
N GLN A 59 23.42 0.00 -5.26
CA GLN A 59 24.32 1.09 -5.67
C GLN A 59 25.50 1.37 -4.69
N GLY A 60 25.86 0.41 -3.84
CA GLY A 60 26.91 0.53 -2.83
C GLY A 60 28.16 -0.35 -3.02
N GLY A 61 28.38 -0.91 -4.21
CA GLY A 61 29.57 -1.71 -4.52
C GLY A 61 30.76 -0.86 -4.99
N ALA A 62 31.61 -0.47 -4.04
CA ALA A 62 32.96 0.06 -4.30
C ALA A 62 33.96 -1.05 -4.65
#